data_AF-A0A6G1G2L0-F1
#
_entry.id   AF-A0A6G1G2L0-F1
#
_cell.length_a   1.000
_cell.length_b   1.000
_cell.length_c   1.000
_cell.angle_alpha   90.00
_cell.angle_beta   90.00
_cell.angle_gamma   90.00
#
_symmetry.space_group_name_H-M   'P 1'
#
loop_
_entity.id
_entity.type
_entity.pdbx_description
1 polymer ?
#
loop_
_entity_poly.entity_id
_entity_poly.type
_entity_poly.pdbx_seq_one_letter_code
_entity_poly.pdbx_strand_id
1 'polypeptide(L)'
;FHISSRPSDEHFRGILFPVDDKKPRLIWLHCKWRVDNDDHSRYQYPETASLLGADYIRTPKLVQYNPVLKRQLSDTMRIYHRDTFLIDGSKSNNSIAAITATKPGLYHD
;
A
#
# COMPACT_ATOMS: atom_id res chain seq x y z
N PHE A 1 2.75 16.29 11.16
CA PHE A 1 3.46 15.23 10.41
C PHE A 1 4.97 15.49 10.46
N HIS A 2 5.69 15.00 11.48
CA HIS A 2 7.15 14.92 11.41
C HIS A 2 7.51 13.46 11.18
N ILE A 3 7.51 13.07 9.91
CA ILE A 3 8.13 11.84 9.44
C ILE A 3 9.44 12.33 8.86
N SER A 4 10.53 12.00 9.53
CA SER A 4 11.91 12.29 9.18
C SER A 4 12.14 12.38 7.67
N SER A 5 13.10 13.20 7.27
CA SER A 5 13.59 13.30 5.88
C SER A 5 13.61 11.94 5.19
N ARG A 6 13.31 11.94 3.89
CA ARG A 6 13.35 10.74 3.05
C ARG A 6 14.64 9.96 3.33
N PRO A 7 14.58 8.69 3.81
CA PRO A 7 15.78 7.97 4.23
C PRO A 7 16.77 7.74 3.08
N SER A 8 16.26 7.46 1.88
CA SER A 8 17.04 7.38 0.64
C SER A 8 16.13 7.51 -0.58
N ASP A 9 16.71 7.61 -1.78
CA ASP A 9 15.96 7.65 -3.03
C ASP A 9 15.23 6.35 -3.38
N GLU A 10 15.46 5.30 -2.60
CA GLU A 10 14.72 4.04 -2.69
C GLU A 10 13.50 4.01 -1.76
N HIS A 11 13.28 5.05 -0.95
CA HIS A 11 12.12 5.11 -0.07
C HIS A 11 10.99 5.91 -0.70
N PHE A 12 9.80 5.32 -0.71
CA PHE A 12 8.57 5.92 -1.20
C PHE A 12 7.56 6.10 -0.06
N ARG A 13 6.65 7.07 -0.20
CA ARG A 13 5.58 7.25 0.78
C ARG A 13 4.61 6.08 0.68
N GLY A 14 4.30 5.47 1.82
CA GLY A 14 3.29 4.43 1.94
C GLY A 14 2.33 4.71 3.08
N ILE A 15 1.09 4.24 2.96
CA ILE A 15 0.11 4.24 4.04
C ILE A 15 0.00 2.79 4.53
N LEU A 16 0.46 2.55 5.76
CA LEU A 16 0.36 1.27 6.43
C LEU A 16 -0.93 1.20 7.23
N PHE A 17 -1.68 0.10 7.06
CA PHE A 17 -2.86 -0.23 7.85
C PHE A 17 -2.51 -1.36 8.84
N PRO A 18 -2.02 -1.03 10.04
CA PRO A 18 -1.65 -2.02 11.04
C PRO A 18 -2.88 -2.83 11.49
N VAL A 19 -2.73 -4.15 11.65
CA VAL A 19 -3.84 -5.06 12.00
C VAL A 19 -4.43 -4.74 13.37
N ASP A 20 -3.57 -4.47 14.36
CA ASP A 20 -3.99 -4.32 15.77
C ASP A 20 -4.27 -2.87 16.19
N ASP A 21 -4.00 -1.88 15.32
CA ASP A 21 -4.20 -0.45 15.62
C ASP A 21 -5.30 0.12 14.72
N LYS A 22 -6.06 1.09 15.22
CA LYS A 22 -7.17 1.72 14.50
C LYS A 22 -6.70 2.79 13.52
N LYS A 23 -5.50 3.36 13.73
CA LYS A 23 -5.02 4.50 12.93
C LYS A 23 -4.04 4.07 11.85
N PRO A 24 -4.25 4.47 10.58
CA PRO A 24 -3.26 4.26 9.54
C PRO A 24 -1.99 5.08 9.83
N ARG A 25 -0.85 4.58 9.37
CA ARG A 25 0.46 5.20 9.59
C ARG A 25 1.09 5.56 8.25
N LEU A 26 1.49 6.81 8.10
CA LEU A 26 2.31 7.23 6.95
C LEU A 26 3.77 6.83 7.23
N ILE A 27 4.33 6.02 6.32
CA ILE A 27 5.66 5.43 6.44
C ILE A 27 6.54 5.77 5.24
N TRP A 28 7.85 5.56 5.40
CA TRP A 28 8.79 5.44 4.30
C TRP A 28 8.97 3.94 4.00
N LEU A 29 8.50 3.51 2.84
CA LEU A 29 8.59 2.12 2.38
C LEU A 29 9.82 1.96 1.50
N HIS A 30 10.74 1.07 1.87
CA HIS A 30 11.90 0.76 1.06
C HIS A 30 11.50 -0.04 -0.18
N CYS A 31 11.83 0.47 -1.36
CA CYS A 31 11.60 -0.12 -2.67
C CYS A 31 12.94 -0.47 -3.32
N LYS A 32 13.38 -1.70 -3.10
CA LYS A 32 14.66 -2.21 -3.62
C LYS A 32 14.59 -2.30 -5.15
N TRP A 33 15.71 -1.99 -5.79
CA TRP A 33 15.89 -2.33 -7.20
C TRP A 33 15.94 -3.85 -7.36
N ARG A 34 15.20 -4.33 -8.35
CA ARG A 34 15.22 -5.68 -8.85
C ARG A 34 15.56 -5.64 -10.34
N VAL A 35 16.11 -6.75 -10.81
CA VAL A 35 16.38 -6.96 -12.23
C VAL A 35 15.33 -7.94 -12.71
N ASP A 36 14.64 -7.61 -13.79
CA ASP A 36 13.77 -8.55 -14.48
C ASP A 36 14.64 -9.61 -15.17
N ASN A 37 14.26 -10.88 -15.02
CA ASN A 37 15.04 -11.98 -15.57
C ASN A 37 14.90 -12.07 -17.10
N ASP A 38 13.82 -11.53 -17.66
CA ASP A 38 13.49 -11.72 -19.07
C ASP A 38 14.16 -10.67 -19.96
N ASP A 39 14.17 -9.40 -19.54
CA ASP A 39 14.70 -8.28 -20.33
C ASP A 39 15.88 -7.53 -19.66
N HIS A 40 16.33 -8.01 -18.49
CA HIS A 40 17.36 -7.37 -17.66
C HIS A 40 17.06 -5.91 -17.26
N SER A 41 15.80 -5.47 -17.42
CA SER A 41 15.39 -4.14 -17.00
C SER A 41 15.39 -4.03 -15.48
N ARG A 42 15.68 -2.83 -14.99
CA ARG A 42 15.65 -2.55 -13.55
C ARG A 42 14.32 -1.94 -13.17
N TYR A 43 13.68 -2.49 -12.13
CA TYR A 43 12.46 -1.93 -11.56
C TYR A 43 12.55 -1.88 -10.04
N GLN A 44 11.83 -0.94 -9.42
CA GLN A 44 11.74 -0.86 -7.98
C GLN A 44 10.54 -1.64 -7.46
N TYR A 45 10.77 -2.44 -6.43
CA TYR A 45 9.76 -3.28 -5.81
C TYR A 45 9.81 -3.15 -4.28
N PRO A 46 8.66 -2.92 -3.60
CA PRO A 46 8.64 -2.67 -2.18
C PRO A 46 8.98 -3.92 -1.36
N GLU A 47 9.69 -3.72 -0.26
CA GLU A 47 9.93 -4.74 0.75
C GLU A 47 8.74 -4.80 1.72
N THR A 48 7.74 -5.62 1.38
CA THR A 48 6.48 -5.75 2.15
C THR A 48 6.43 -6.96 3.07
N ALA A 49 7.38 -7.89 2.98
CA ALA A 49 7.35 -9.15 3.73
C ALA A 49 7.33 -8.94 5.25
N SER A 50 8.07 -7.95 5.76
CA SER A 50 8.07 -7.59 7.18
C SER A 50 6.77 -6.94 7.65
N LEU A 51 5.97 -6.41 6.72
CA LEU A 51 4.71 -5.71 7.01
C LEU A 51 3.48 -6.62 6.81
N LEU A 52 3.53 -7.52 5.82
CA LEU A 52 2.41 -8.34 5.38
C LEU A 52 2.61 -9.85 5.63
N GLY A 53 3.76 -10.28 6.18
CA GLY A 53 4.09 -11.69 6.34
C GLY A 53 4.58 -12.35 5.05
N ALA A 54 4.79 -13.67 5.06
CA ALA A 54 5.32 -14.42 3.91
C ALA A 54 4.29 -14.66 2.81
N ASP A 55 2.99 -14.73 3.16
CA ASP A 55 1.89 -15.12 2.27
C ASP A 55 1.20 -13.94 1.55
N TYR A 56 1.90 -12.81 1.39
CA TYR A 56 1.33 -11.66 0.69
C TYR A 56 1.31 -11.86 -0.82
N ILE A 57 0.32 -11.26 -1.50
CA ILE A 57 0.26 -11.29 -2.95
C ILE A 57 1.39 -10.44 -3.52
N ARG A 58 2.25 -11.04 -4.36
CA ARG A 58 3.34 -10.33 -5.04
C ARG A 58 2.84 -9.37 -6.12
N THR A 59 1.67 -9.60 -6.68
CA THR A 59 1.07 -8.69 -7.66
C THR A 59 0.17 -7.67 -6.95
N PRO A 60 0.57 -6.38 -6.87
CA PRO A 60 -0.26 -5.36 -6.26
C PRO A 60 -1.52 -5.10 -7.09
N LYS A 61 -2.59 -4.63 -6.45
CA LYS A 61 -3.70 -3.98 -7.17
C LYS A 61 -3.27 -2.57 -7.54
N LEU A 62 -3.49 -2.19 -8.79
CA LEU A 62 -3.16 -0.86 -9.30
C LEU A 62 -4.39 0.04 -9.25
N VAL A 63 -4.22 1.25 -8.73
CA VAL A 63 -5.22 2.30 -8.83
C VAL A 63 -4.63 3.41 -9.69
N GLN A 64 -5.20 3.55 -10.88
CA GLN A 64 -4.74 4.47 -11.91
C GLN A 64 -5.80 5.50 -12.30
N TYR A 65 -7.07 5.26 -11.95
CA TYR A 65 -8.18 6.13 -12.25
C TYR A 65 -8.84 6.61 -10.97
N ASN A 66 -9.15 7.91 -10.89
CA ASN A 66 -9.95 8.48 -9.83
C ASN A 66 -11.41 8.54 -10.28
N PRO A 67 -12.32 7.71 -9.72
CA PRO A 67 -13.73 7.69 -10.13
C PRO A 67 -14.50 8.94 -9.69
N VAL A 68 -14.05 9.61 -8.63
CA VAL A 68 -14.68 10.84 -8.12
C VAL A 68 -14.38 12.00 -9.06
N LEU A 69 -13.10 12.22 -9.37
CA LEU A 69 -12.65 13.31 -10.26
C LEU A 69 -12.73 12.95 -11.75
N LYS A 70 -13.20 11.73 -12.07
CA LYS A 70 -13.33 11.17 -13.42
C LYS A 70 -12.07 11.30 -14.30
N ARG A 71 -10.87 11.17 -13.72
CA ARG A 71 -9.60 11.37 -14.42
C ARG A 71 -8.56 10.30 -14.11
N GLN A 72 -7.62 10.11 -15.04
CA GLN A 72 -6.41 9.33 -14.78
C GLN A 72 -5.54 10.03 -13.74
N LEU A 73 -4.91 9.25 -12.88
CA LEU A 73 -3.91 9.70 -11.93
C LEU A 73 -2.58 9.87 -12.69
N SER A 74 -1.84 10.94 -12.38
CA SER A 74 -0.46 11.12 -12.87
C SER A 74 0.45 10.01 -12.35
N ASP A 75 0.18 9.54 -11.14
CA ASP A 75 0.95 8.54 -10.42
C ASP A 75 0.08 7.34 -10.10
N THR A 76 0.59 6.13 -10.33
CA THR A 76 -0.12 4.89 -10.01
C THR A 76 0.02 4.57 -8.53
N MET A 77 -1.10 4.44 -7.82
CA MET A 77 -1.08 3.88 -6.47
C MET A 77 -1.05 2.35 -6.55
N ARG A 78 -0.22 1.73 -5.73
CA ARG A 78 -0.10 0.27 -5.63
C ARG A 78 -0.60 -0.20 -4.27
N ILE A 79 -1.56 -1.12 -4.26
CA ILE A 79 -2.11 -1.70 -3.03
C ILE A 79 -1.55 -3.11 -2.87
N TYR A 80 -0.83 -3.32 -1.77
CA TYR A 80 -0.33 -4.61 -1.35
C TYR A 80 -1.17 -5.11 -0.17
N HIS A 81 -1.59 -6.37 -0.25
CA HIS A 81 -2.46 -7.01 0.75
C HIS A 81 -2.22 -8.53 0.75
N ARG A 82 -2.70 -9.19 1.81
CA ARG A 82 -2.79 -10.66 1.85
C ARG A 82 -4.15 -11.07 1.27
N ASP A 83 -4.18 -12.13 0.47
CA ASP A 83 -5.43 -12.71 -0.07
C ASP A 83 -6.01 -13.83 0.79
N THR A 84 -5.28 -14.29 1.80
CA THR A 84 -5.62 -15.50 2.56
C THR A 84 -6.55 -15.23 3.74
N PHE A 85 -7.09 -14.02 3.89
CA PHE A 85 -7.79 -13.54 5.09
C PHE A 85 -8.88 -14.49 5.60
N LEU A 86 -9.65 -15.12 4.70
CA LEU A 86 -10.76 -16.01 5.04
C LEU A 86 -10.39 -17.50 5.05
N ILE A 87 -9.13 -17.83 4.77
CA ILE A 87 -8.66 -19.21 4.59
C ILE A 87 -7.76 -19.63 5.76
N ASP A 88 -6.91 -18.73 6.26
CA ASP A 88 -5.84 -19.04 7.21
C ASP A 88 -6.14 -18.61 8.66
N GLY A 89 -7.36 -18.14 8.96
CA GLY A 89 -7.73 -17.65 10.28
C GLY A 89 -7.14 -16.27 10.62
N SER A 90 -6.71 -15.49 9.62
CA SER A 90 -6.23 -14.13 9.81
C SER A 90 -7.22 -13.24 10.57
N LYS A 91 -6.68 -12.36 11.42
CA LYS A 91 -7.47 -11.35 12.12
C LYS A 91 -7.98 -10.27 11.16
N SER A 92 -9.16 -9.74 11.45
CA SER A 92 -9.67 -8.56 10.75
C SER A 92 -8.73 -7.37 10.99
N ASN A 93 -8.53 -6.55 9.96
CA ASN A 93 -7.66 -5.38 10.05
C ASN A 93 -8.42 -4.23 10.71
N ASN A 94 -8.13 -3.95 11.98
CA ASN A 94 -8.80 -2.90 12.74
C ASN A 94 -8.60 -1.51 12.15
N SER A 95 -7.45 -1.24 11.52
CA SER A 95 -7.19 0.05 10.88
C SER A 95 -8.12 0.25 9.68
N ILE A 96 -8.30 -0.77 8.84
CA ILE A 96 -9.24 -0.73 7.71
C ILE A 96 -10.66 -0.59 8.22
N ALA A 97 -11.08 -1.42 9.18
CA ALA A 97 -12.43 -1.37 9.73
C ALA A 97 -12.76 0.01 10.31
N ALA A 98 -11.81 0.65 11.00
CA ALA A 98 -12.01 1.97 11.58
C ALA A 98 -12.19 3.07 10.51
N ILE A 99 -11.43 3.05 9.41
CA ILE A 99 -11.53 4.07 8.36
C ILE A 99 -12.75 3.88 7.45
N THR A 100 -13.26 2.65 7.30
CA THR A 100 -14.44 2.37 6.47
C THR A 100 -15.75 2.44 7.27
N ALA A 101 -15.69 2.40 8.60
CA ALA A 101 -16.86 2.61 9.46
C ALA A 101 -17.43 4.04 9.39
N THR A 102 -16.66 5.00 8.87
CA THR A 102 -17.11 6.37 8.68
C THR A 102 -17.79 6.56 7.33
N LYS A 103 -18.79 7.45 7.25
CA LYS A 103 -19.38 7.84 5.97
C LYS A 103 -18.32 8.55 5.11
N PRO A 104 -18.24 8.26 3.80
CA PRO A 104 -17.42 9.04 2.89
C PRO A 104 -17.74 10.53 3.05
N GLY A 105 -16.71 11.38 3.11
CA GLY A 105 -16.91 12.83 3.14
C GLY A 105 -17.63 13.30 1.88
N LEU A 106 -18.45 14.35 2.00
CA LEU A 106 -18.97 15.07 0.85
C LEU A 106 -17.78 15.63 0.06
N TYR A 107 -17.71 15.33 -1.24
CA TYR A 107 -16.78 15.98 -2.15
C TYR A 107 -17.58 16.95 -3.03
N HIS A 108 -16.99 18.10 -3.32
CA HIS A 108 -17.53 19.04 -4.30
C HIS A 108 -16.90 18.72 -5.67
N ASP A 109 -17.75 18.67 -6.71
CA ASP A 109 -17.35 18.48 -8.10
C ASP A 109 -16.51 19.66 -8.63
#